data_AF-A0A163EHZ3-F1
#
_entry.id   AF-A0A163EHZ3-F1
#
_cell.length_a   1.000
_cell.length_b   1.000
_cell.length_c   1.000
_cell.angle_alpha   90.00
_cell.angle_beta   90.00
_cell.angle_gamma   90.00
#
_symmetry.space_group_name_H-M   'P 1'
#
loop_
_entity.id
_entity.type
_entity.pdbx_description
1 polymer ?
#
loop_
_entity_poly.entity_id
_entity_poly.type
_entity_poly.pdbx_seq_one_letter_code
_entity_poly.pdbx_strand_id
1 'polypeptide(L)'
;MCNLVQTNMHLYTISKFYFCLNAMSWVSAKLQHSVIPIIELLLCLVLLGCSAAPLSATESVSDEEIAAYSILKTVILGYLAHAKTVRPDPSTMSLSTSFKRMNALGFPTSGIYDAMGSIVKSFSADKILGIDVFNKWYKKYKKTKSNVSHAEESTSAEVVADISDSNRILLREISSDENYTGTGTLASSNTNTNTAQPYDIQIKNWAEEYEEALREFDSRENDNAPYLAALLHHLGLDKAKKVKHCLLNDNLFIGYNDFSNVRSEPRCKYTSKDMTVTGSGSMCKYQVPVCPSLVRYLPIDMLEQLQGASNIDSTSLTEVFISAIQILYIVYECIRGRGERWSKIIMLVFLIMSILQTLSMLALHSQVAAFSIHCNNEEAYPDSRSIPKFTYRSSIMKYWNFCFQDPNSMSFRRIDFAYDVTQKSGITPQVLERLFQDKDTKRVDISIQPGGIWELIVLVSTVAVPLLLGYWAKYDEEESSRWFVLLWIVYSFFETIVYINYYNPASFVNFRSHRGLNLFTFLLLIISAFLGIVLVIFATIFGYPVG
;
A
#
# COMPACT_ATOMS: atom_id res chain seq x y z
N MET A 1 -32.92 28.37 -45.41
CA MET A 1 -31.44 28.31 -45.49
C MET A 1 -30.79 28.11 -44.13
N CYS A 2 -31.21 28.78 -43.04
CA CYS A 2 -30.62 28.59 -41.71
C CYS A 2 -30.73 27.15 -41.14
N ASN A 3 -31.86 26.45 -41.31
CA ASN A 3 -31.99 25.06 -40.85
C ASN A 3 -31.08 24.07 -41.60
N LEU A 4 -30.68 24.40 -42.84
CA LEU A 4 -29.76 23.58 -43.64
C LEU A 4 -28.30 23.80 -43.21
N VAL A 5 -27.97 24.98 -42.70
CA VAL A 5 -26.64 25.28 -42.14
C VAL A 5 -26.50 24.69 -40.74
N GLN A 6 -27.57 24.67 -39.94
CA GLN A 6 -27.60 24.09 -38.59
C GLN A 6 -27.44 22.56 -38.60
N THR A 7 -28.11 21.87 -39.53
CA THR A 7 -27.90 20.41 -39.73
C THR A 7 -26.51 20.10 -40.26
N ASN A 8 -25.98 20.92 -41.18
CA ASN A 8 -24.63 20.73 -41.71
C ASN A 8 -23.53 21.03 -40.68
N MET A 9 -23.71 21.98 -39.75
CA MET A 9 -22.73 22.23 -38.70
C MET A 9 -22.75 21.13 -37.64
N HIS A 10 -23.93 20.62 -37.25
CA HIS A 10 -24.01 19.43 -36.39
C HIS A 10 -23.39 18.19 -37.04
N LEU A 11 -23.67 17.95 -38.33
CA LEU A 11 -23.05 16.85 -39.09
C LEU A 11 -21.54 17.03 -39.26
N TYR A 12 -21.04 18.26 -39.37
CA TYR A 12 -19.61 18.54 -39.51
C TYR A 12 -18.85 18.34 -38.19
N THR A 13 -19.45 18.73 -37.05
CA THR A 13 -18.88 18.46 -35.72
C THR A 13 -18.93 16.97 -35.38
N ILE A 14 -20.04 16.28 -35.71
CA ILE A 14 -20.16 14.82 -35.55
C ILE A 14 -19.20 14.08 -36.51
N SER A 15 -18.98 14.58 -37.72
CA SER A 15 -18.05 14.01 -38.70
C SER A 15 -16.58 14.19 -38.28
N LYS A 16 -16.19 15.37 -37.77
CA LYS A 16 -14.85 15.57 -37.18
C LYS A 16 -14.65 14.74 -35.91
N PHE A 17 -15.71 14.58 -35.11
CA PHE A 17 -15.73 13.68 -33.96
C PHE A 17 -15.50 12.22 -34.39
N TYR A 18 -16.21 11.75 -35.44
CA TYR A 18 -16.02 10.41 -36.03
C TYR A 18 -14.66 10.21 -36.69
N PHE A 19 -14.10 11.25 -37.31
CA PHE A 19 -12.79 11.22 -37.96
C PHE A 19 -11.66 11.18 -36.92
N CYS A 20 -11.78 11.91 -35.80
CA CYS A 20 -10.88 11.80 -34.65
C CYS A 20 -10.98 10.43 -33.97
N LEU A 21 -12.20 9.88 -33.82
CA LEU A 21 -12.45 8.52 -33.31
C LEU A 21 -11.76 7.45 -34.16
N ASN A 22 -11.82 7.56 -35.49
CA ASN A 22 -11.20 6.58 -36.40
C ASN A 22 -9.67 6.74 -36.47
N ALA A 23 -9.14 7.96 -36.40
CA ALA A 23 -7.69 8.22 -36.45
C ALA A 23 -6.93 7.72 -35.21
N MET A 24 -7.60 7.58 -34.04
CA MET A 24 -6.98 7.10 -32.80
C MET A 24 -7.08 5.59 -32.56
N SER A 25 -7.71 4.84 -33.47
CA SER A 25 -7.86 3.39 -33.38
C SER A 25 -6.56 2.59 -33.57
N TRP A 26 -5.47 3.23 -34.03
CA TRP A 26 -4.25 2.54 -34.50
C TRP A 26 -3.16 2.29 -33.43
N VAL A 27 -3.43 2.51 -32.14
CA VAL A 27 -2.43 2.36 -31.05
C VAL A 27 -2.90 1.43 -29.92
N SER A 28 -2.38 0.19 -29.93
CA SER A 28 -2.25 -0.82 -28.87
C SER A 28 -3.50 -1.23 -28.03
N ALA A 29 -3.91 -2.49 -28.21
CA ALA A 29 -5.18 -3.10 -27.79
C ALA A 29 -5.40 -3.37 -26.27
N LYS A 30 -4.50 -2.98 -25.37
CA LYS A 30 -4.67 -3.24 -23.91
C LYS A 30 -4.92 -1.99 -23.05
N LEU A 31 -4.62 -0.79 -23.55
CA LEU A 31 -4.93 0.48 -22.87
C LEU A 31 -6.25 1.14 -23.34
N GLN A 32 -6.76 0.76 -24.52
CA GLN A 32 -7.84 1.51 -25.21
C GLN A 32 -9.20 1.48 -24.51
N HIS A 33 -9.59 0.40 -23.83
CA HIS A 33 -10.98 0.30 -23.35
C HIS A 33 -11.32 1.14 -22.11
N SER A 34 -10.34 1.76 -21.44
CA SER A 34 -10.62 2.53 -20.21
C SER A 34 -10.16 3.99 -20.25
N VAL A 35 -9.15 4.33 -21.06
CA VAL A 35 -8.55 5.67 -21.02
C VAL A 35 -9.20 6.63 -22.02
N ILE A 36 -9.54 6.16 -23.22
CA ILE A 36 -10.14 6.99 -24.29
C ILE A 36 -11.48 7.61 -23.87
N PRO A 37 -12.48 6.87 -23.37
CA PRO A 37 -13.75 7.49 -22.98
C PRO A 37 -13.60 8.47 -21.81
N ILE A 38 -12.59 8.28 -20.94
CA ILE A 38 -12.29 9.21 -19.85
C ILE A 38 -11.64 10.49 -20.39
N ILE A 39 -10.71 10.39 -21.33
CA ILE A 39 -10.11 11.55 -22.00
C ILE A 39 -11.16 12.29 -22.83
N GLU A 40 -12.04 11.59 -23.53
CA GLU A 40 -13.17 12.19 -24.27
C GLU A 40 -14.13 12.90 -23.33
N LEU A 41 -14.52 12.28 -22.22
CA LEU A 41 -15.36 12.91 -21.20
C LEU A 41 -14.66 14.12 -20.58
N LEU A 42 -13.37 14.03 -20.25
CA LEU A 42 -12.55 15.14 -19.75
C LEU A 42 -12.45 16.27 -20.77
N LEU A 43 -12.22 15.96 -22.05
CA LEU A 43 -12.19 16.96 -23.12
C LEU A 43 -13.54 17.62 -23.31
N CYS A 44 -14.63 16.85 -23.30
CA CYS A 44 -15.99 17.38 -23.37
C CYS A 44 -16.27 18.31 -22.18
N LEU A 45 -15.86 17.92 -20.97
CA LEU A 45 -15.95 18.78 -19.78
C LEU A 45 -15.12 20.06 -19.99
N VAL A 46 -13.84 19.97 -20.35
CA VAL A 46 -12.98 21.15 -20.52
C VAL A 46 -13.47 22.07 -21.65
N LEU A 47 -13.91 21.52 -22.79
CA LEU A 47 -14.39 22.29 -23.93
C LEU A 47 -15.67 23.08 -23.60
N LEU A 48 -16.58 22.52 -22.81
CA LEU A 48 -17.78 23.23 -22.35
C LEU A 48 -17.43 24.43 -21.47
N GLY A 49 -16.41 24.31 -20.61
CA GLY A 49 -15.89 25.42 -19.79
C GLY A 49 -15.05 26.45 -20.56
N CYS A 50 -14.47 26.05 -21.69
CA CYS A 50 -13.66 26.91 -22.57
C CYS A 50 -14.49 27.63 -23.64
N SER A 51 -15.82 27.67 -23.51
CA SER A 51 -16.70 28.44 -24.39
C SER A 51 -16.26 29.91 -24.39
N ALA A 52 -15.45 30.29 -25.39
CA ALA A 52 -15.15 31.67 -25.69
C ALA A 52 -16.48 32.41 -25.88
N ALA A 53 -16.57 33.65 -25.39
CA ALA A 53 -17.79 34.46 -25.42
C ALA A 53 -18.49 34.31 -26.78
N PRO A 54 -19.76 33.84 -26.82
CA PRO A 54 -20.44 33.60 -28.07
C PRO A 54 -20.53 34.92 -28.85
N LEU A 55 -19.96 34.94 -30.05
CA LEU A 55 -19.89 36.14 -30.91
C LEU A 55 -21.27 36.62 -31.40
N SER A 56 -22.35 35.88 -31.13
CA SER A 56 -23.72 36.32 -31.36
C SER A 56 -24.71 35.45 -30.58
N ALA A 57 -25.40 36.06 -29.62
CA ALA A 57 -26.38 35.43 -28.74
C ALA A 57 -27.68 35.06 -29.48
N THR A 58 -28.12 33.81 -29.36
CA THR A 58 -29.55 33.43 -29.35
C THR A 58 -29.83 32.08 -28.65
N GLU A 59 -28.83 31.25 -28.37
CA GLU A 59 -29.01 30.03 -27.56
C GLU A 59 -28.15 30.15 -26.29
N SER A 60 -28.69 30.84 -25.28
CA SER A 60 -28.09 30.84 -23.93
C SER A 60 -28.37 29.48 -23.29
N VAL A 61 -27.30 28.77 -22.91
CA VAL A 61 -27.36 27.58 -22.05
C VAL A 61 -28.17 27.94 -20.80
N SER A 62 -29.15 27.12 -20.44
CA SER A 62 -30.01 27.41 -19.29
C SER A 62 -29.24 27.30 -17.97
N ASP A 63 -29.65 28.04 -16.94
CA ASP A 63 -29.02 27.92 -15.62
C ASP A 63 -29.12 26.50 -15.05
N GLU A 64 -30.18 25.76 -15.41
CA GLU A 64 -30.34 24.33 -15.12
C GLU A 64 -29.26 23.46 -15.78
N GLU A 65 -28.97 23.71 -17.06
CA GLU A 65 -27.93 23.00 -17.80
C GLU A 65 -26.54 23.28 -17.21
N ILE A 66 -26.27 24.52 -16.81
CA ILE A 66 -25.02 24.91 -16.14
C ILE A 66 -24.89 24.21 -14.78
N ALA A 67 -25.97 24.17 -14.00
CA ALA A 67 -26.00 23.50 -12.70
C ALA A 67 -25.81 21.98 -12.86
N ALA A 68 -26.55 21.34 -13.76
CA ALA A 68 -26.43 19.92 -14.07
C ALA A 68 -25.02 19.56 -14.52
N TYR A 69 -24.41 20.39 -15.36
CA TYR A 69 -23.03 20.22 -15.81
C TYR A 69 -22.03 20.34 -14.64
N SER A 70 -22.20 21.33 -13.76
CA SER A 70 -21.33 21.50 -12.57
C SER A 70 -21.42 20.31 -11.61
N ILE A 71 -22.63 19.78 -11.41
CA ILE A 71 -22.86 18.56 -10.62
C ILE A 71 -22.14 17.37 -11.27
N LEU A 72 -22.35 17.15 -12.57
CA LEU A 72 -21.74 16.04 -13.30
C LEU A 72 -20.21 16.09 -13.26
N LYS A 73 -19.63 17.28 -13.48
CA LYS A 73 -18.19 17.54 -13.38
C LYS A 73 -17.66 17.20 -11.99
N THR A 74 -18.37 17.60 -10.93
CA THR A 74 -18.00 17.31 -9.54
C THR A 74 -18.07 15.81 -9.23
N VAL A 75 -19.11 15.12 -9.69
CA VAL A 75 -19.25 13.66 -9.53
C VAL A 75 -18.10 12.93 -10.23
N ILE A 76 -17.79 13.28 -11.48
CA ILE A 76 -16.75 12.60 -12.25
C ILE A 76 -15.34 12.94 -11.72
N LEU A 77 -15.00 14.23 -11.66
CA LEU A 77 -13.64 14.67 -11.37
C LEU A 77 -13.33 14.71 -9.88
N GLY A 78 -14.33 14.90 -9.03
CA GLY A 78 -14.19 14.84 -7.59
C GLY A 78 -14.32 13.42 -7.07
N TYR A 79 -15.49 12.80 -7.25
CA TYR A 79 -15.83 11.57 -6.52
C TYR A 79 -15.34 10.29 -7.22
N LEU A 80 -15.56 10.14 -8.53
CA LEU A 80 -15.09 8.94 -9.26
C LEU A 80 -13.57 8.88 -9.36
N ALA A 81 -12.90 10.03 -9.55
CA ALA A 81 -11.45 10.11 -9.48
C ALA A 81 -10.93 9.62 -8.12
N HIS A 82 -11.56 10.04 -7.00
CA HIS A 82 -11.23 9.55 -5.66
C HIS A 82 -11.29 8.02 -5.62
N ALA A 83 -12.44 7.46 -5.98
CA ALA A 83 -12.67 6.02 -5.95
C ALA A 83 -11.64 5.26 -6.80
N LYS A 84 -11.18 5.83 -7.92
CA LYS A 84 -10.14 5.21 -8.76
C LYS A 84 -8.77 5.16 -8.07
N THR A 85 -8.44 6.15 -7.25
CA THR A 85 -7.18 6.24 -6.49
C THR A 85 -7.16 5.36 -5.24
N VAL A 86 -8.31 4.79 -4.86
CA VAL A 86 -8.37 3.78 -3.79
C VAL A 86 -7.58 2.55 -4.20
N ARG A 87 -6.71 2.13 -3.29
CA ARG A 87 -5.75 1.05 -3.48
C ARG A 87 -6.47 -0.24 -3.93
N PRO A 88 -6.06 -0.86 -5.05
CA PRO A 88 -6.58 -2.17 -5.41
C PRO A 88 -6.10 -3.22 -4.39
N ASP A 89 -6.93 -4.22 -4.18
CA ASP A 89 -6.56 -5.42 -3.44
C ASP A 89 -6.20 -6.53 -4.43
N PRO A 90 -4.91 -6.86 -4.61
CA PRO A 90 -4.51 -7.89 -5.56
C PRO A 90 -4.67 -9.30 -4.99
N SER A 91 -4.94 -9.44 -3.68
CA SER A 91 -5.08 -10.71 -2.98
C SER A 91 -6.43 -11.40 -3.25
N THR A 92 -7.42 -10.66 -3.74
CA THR A 92 -8.82 -11.09 -3.83
C THR A 92 -9.42 -10.86 -5.20
N MET A 93 -10.48 -11.60 -5.52
CA MET A 93 -11.27 -11.45 -6.76
C MET A 93 -11.67 -9.98 -6.99
N SER A 94 -11.84 -9.58 -8.26
CA SER A 94 -12.20 -8.21 -8.70
C SER A 94 -13.31 -7.54 -7.88
N LEU A 95 -14.25 -8.33 -7.36
CA LEU A 95 -15.38 -7.89 -6.53
C LEU A 95 -14.96 -7.13 -5.26
N SER A 96 -13.87 -7.54 -4.61
CA SER A 96 -13.35 -6.89 -3.40
C SER A 96 -12.88 -5.46 -3.66
N THR A 97 -12.05 -5.27 -4.69
CA THR A 97 -11.57 -3.96 -5.11
C THR A 97 -12.74 -3.08 -5.54
N SER A 98 -13.69 -3.61 -6.32
CA SER A 98 -14.89 -2.86 -6.70
C SER A 98 -15.69 -2.41 -5.47
N PHE A 99 -15.87 -3.29 -4.49
CA PHE A 99 -16.53 -2.95 -3.24
C PHE A 99 -15.78 -1.86 -2.45
N LYS A 100 -14.45 -1.98 -2.26
CA LYS A 100 -13.63 -0.93 -1.62
C LYS A 100 -13.83 0.42 -2.28
N ARG A 101 -13.83 0.45 -3.61
CA ARG A 101 -14.03 1.68 -4.40
C ARG A 101 -15.44 2.24 -4.26
N MET A 102 -16.47 1.40 -4.29
CA MET A 102 -17.85 1.82 -4.05
C MET A 102 -18.03 2.37 -2.64
N ASN A 103 -17.42 1.72 -1.64
CA ASN A 103 -17.49 2.16 -0.26
C ASN A 103 -16.79 3.49 -0.06
N ALA A 104 -15.61 3.70 -0.66
CA ALA A 104 -14.93 4.99 -0.64
C ALA A 104 -15.67 6.09 -1.43
N LEU A 105 -16.49 5.72 -2.42
CA LEU A 105 -17.35 6.67 -3.13
C LEU A 105 -18.55 7.11 -2.27
N GLY A 106 -19.19 6.18 -1.56
CA GLY A 106 -20.32 6.50 -0.69
C GLY A 106 -19.89 7.12 0.64
N PHE A 107 -18.79 6.61 1.21
CA PHE A 107 -18.27 6.96 2.52
C PHE A 107 -16.75 7.17 2.43
N PRO A 108 -16.28 8.26 1.83
CA PRO A 108 -14.86 8.57 1.70
C PRO A 108 -14.11 8.49 3.04
N THR A 109 -14.76 8.80 4.17
CA THR A 109 -14.17 8.67 5.51
C THR A 109 -13.79 7.24 5.90
N SER A 110 -14.44 6.22 5.34
CA SER A 110 -14.04 4.82 5.54
C SER A 110 -12.63 4.54 4.99
N GLY A 111 -12.25 5.25 3.93
CA GLY A 111 -10.91 5.20 3.34
C GLY A 111 -9.81 5.76 4.26
N ILE A 112 -10.15 6.52 5.32
CA ILE A 112 -9.15 7.03 6.29
C ILE A 112 -8.46 5.84 6.93
N TYR A 113 -9.22 4.80 7.28
CA TYR A 113 -8.70 3.62 7.94
C TYR A 113 -7.64 2.92 7.09
N ASP A 114 -7.91 2.71 5.80
CA ASP A 114 -6.98 2.03 4.89
C ASP A 114 -5.75 2.88 4.59
N ALA A 115 -5.95 4.20 4.38
CA ALA A 115 -4.86 5.13 4.12
C ALA A 115 -3.93 5.25 5.33
N MET A 116 -4.47 5.50 6.52
CA MET A 116 -3.71 5.59 7.76
C MET A 116 -3.07 4.26 8.12
N GLY A 117 -3.77 3.14 7.95
CA GLY A 117 -3.21 1.80 8.16
C GLY A 117 -1.98 1.55 7.28
N SER A 118 -2.03 1.95 6.00
CA SER A 118 -0.89 1.85 5.08
C SER A 118 0.28 2.75 5.48
N ILE A 119 0.00 3.98 5.93
CA ILE A 119 1.01 4.92 6.43
C ILE A 119 1.69 4.37 7.68
N VAL A 120 0.90 3.91 8.66
CA VAL A 120 1.39 3.32 9.92
C VAL A 120 2.22 2.07 9.65
N LYS A 121 1.79 1.20 8.73
CA LYS A 121 2.55 0.03 8.29
C LYS A 121 3.91 0.42 7.71
N SER A 122 3.97 1.43 6.85
CA SER A 122 5.22 1.92 6.27
C SER A 122 6.18 2.44 7.34
N PHE A 123 5.70 3.26 8.28
CA PHE A 123 6.53 3.78 9.37
C PHE A 123 6.94 2.72 10.40
N SER A 124 6.10 1.69 10.59
CA SER A 124 6.35 0.59 11.52
C SER A 124 6.95 -0.64 10.85
N ALA A 125 7.40 -0.54 9.60
CA ALA A 125 7.84 -1.65 8.76
C ALA A 125 8.81 -2.59 9.48
N ASP A 126 9.91 -2.03 10.00
CA ASP A 126 10.95 -2.82 10.66
C ASP A 126 10.45 -3.52 11.93
N LYS A 127 9.53 -2.87 12.66
CA LYS A 127 8.93 -3.43 13.88
C LYS A 127 7.95 -4.55 13.55
N ILE A 128 7.13 -4.37 12.51
CA ILE A 128 6.16 -5.37 12.05
C ILE A 128 6.89 -6.63 11.57
N LEU A 129 8.00 -6.46 10.83
CA LEU A 129 8.84 -7.56 10.36
C LEU A 129 9.75 -8.15 11.46
N GLY A 130 9.78 -7.54 12.65
CA GLY A 130 10.65 -7.97 13.75
C GLY A 130 12.15 -7.75 13.54
N ILE A 131 12.53 -6.92 12.55
CA ILE A 131 13.92 -6.63 12.19
C ILE A 131 14.47 -5.36 12.87
N ASP A 132 13.65 -4.61 13.59
CA ASP A 132 14.05 -3.35 14.23
C ASP A 132 15.12 -3.56 15.32
N VAL A 133 15.02 -4.66 16.08
CA VAL A 133 15.98 -5.03 17.11
C VAL A 133 17.35 -5.31 16.48
N PHE A 134 17.37 -6.12 15.42
CA PHE A 134 18.59 -6.42 14.67
C PHE A 134 19.17 -5.16 14.03
N ASN A 135 18.35 -4.32 13.38
CA ASN A 135 18.82 -3.07 12.77
C ASN A 135 19.45 -2.10 13.79
N LYS A 136 18.92 -2.02 15.02
CA LYS A 136 19.51 -1.23 16.10
C LYS A 136 20.85 -1.80 16.54
N TRP A 137 20.92 -3.12 16.74
CA TRP A 137 22.16 -3.81 17.09
C TRP A 137 23.23 -3.63 16.00
N TYR A 138 22.88 -3.86 14.74
CA TYR A 138 23.81 -3.76 13.61
C TYR A 138 24.37 -2.33 13.43
N LYS A 139 23.53 -1.31 13.62
CA LYS A 139 24.00 0.09 13.64
C LYS A 139 25.04 0.35 14.74
N LYS A 140 24.85 -0.24 15.93
CA LYS A 140 25.81 -0.14 17.04
C LYS A 140 27.11 -0.87 16.69
N TYR A 141 27.02 -2.10 16.18
CA TYR A 141 28.16 -2.90 15.73
C TYR A 141 29.00 -2.15 14.68
N LYS A 142 28.37 -1.61 13.63
CA LYS A 142 29.07 -0.86 12.57
C LYS A 142 29.80 0.38 13.10
N LYS A 143 29.19 1.10 14.06
CA LYS A 143 29.82 2.25 14.71
C LYS A 143 31.05 1.83 15.52
N THR A 144 30.97 0.72 16.25
CA THR A 144 32.12 0.18 17.01
C THR A 144 33.25 -0.25 16.06
N LYS A 145 32.93 -1.03 15.01
CA LYS A 145 33.91 -1.51 14.03
C LYS A 145 34.64 -0.35 13.32
N SER A 146 33.90 0.68 12.91
CA SER A 146 34.46 1.89 12.29
C SER A 146 35.37 2.68 13.24
N ASN A 147 35.08 2.70 14.53
CA ASN A 147 35.93 3.36 15.52
C ASN A 147 37.23 2.57 15.76
N VAL A 148 37.16 1.23 15.76
CA VAL A 148 38.34 0.36 15.90
C VAL A 148 39.24 0.47 14.69
N SER A 149 38.69 0.44 13.47
CA SER A 149 39.50 0.59 12.26
C SER A 149 40.21 1.94 12.18
N HIS A 150 39.55 3.04 12.60
CA HIS A 150 40.21 4.35 12.68
C HIS A 150 41.24 4.42 13.81
N ALA A 151 41.01 3.75 14.94
CA ALA A 151 41.99 3.67 16.02
C ALA A 151 43.25 2.90 15.57
N GLU A 152 43.10 1.75 14.89
CA GLU A 152 44.22 0.97 14.36
C GLU A 152 44.97 1.70 13.25
N GLU A 153 44.26 2.42 12.36
CA GLU A 153 44.88 3.25 11.33
C GLU A 153 45.63 4.46 11.93
N SER A 154 45.09 5.08 12.98
CA SER A 154 45.79 6.16 13.69
C SER A 154 47.01 5.67 14.49
N THR A 155 46.93 4.47 15.09
CA THR A 155 48.05 3.89 15.86
C THR A 155 49.17 3.40 14.92
N SER A 156 48.81 2.84 13.77
CA SER A 156 49.79 2.46 12.75
C SER A 156 50.41 3.68 12.05
N ALA A 157 49.66 4.77 11.84
CA ALA A 157 50.21 6.02 11.34
C ALA A 157 51.19 6.69 12.32
N GLU A 158 50.92 6.61 13.64
CA GLU A 158 51.83 7.13 14.68
C GLU A 158 53.12 6.30 14.78
N VAL A 159 53.04 4.96 14.67
CA VAL A 159 54.24 4.09 14.63
C VAL A 159 55.05 4.28 13.35
N VAL A 160 54.41 4.57 12.21
CA VAL A 160 55.13 4.88 10.95
C VAL A 160 55.73 6.29 10.96
N ALA A 161 55.12 7.26 11.66
CA ALA A 161 55.69 8.59 11.84
C ALA A 161 56.99 8.55 12.68
N ASP A 162 57.05 7.72 13.73
CA ASP A 162 58.26 7.52 14.54
C ASP A 162 59.38 6.80 13.76
N ILE A 163 59.05 5.91 12.82
CA ILE A 163 60.04 5.25 11.95
C ILE A 163 60.49 6.16 10.79
N SER A 164 59.61 7.05 10.33
CA SER A 164 59.89 8.02 9.25
C SER A 164 60.93 9.07 9.64
N ASP A 165 60.98 9.49 10.90
CA ASP A 165 62.02 10.43 11.36
C ASP A 165 63.40 9.77 11.53
N SER A 166 63.48 8.45 11.77
CA SER A 166 64.75 7.71 11.73
C SER A 166 65.25 7.45 10.30
N ASN A 167 64.35 7.27 9.32
CA ASN A 167 64.75 7.01 7.93
C ASN A 167 64.92 8.27 7.07
N ARG A 168 64.44 9.44 7.51
CA ARG A 168 64.67 10.73 6.82
C ARG A 168 66.14 11.19 6.83
N ILE A 169 66.96 10.68 7.75
CA ILE A 169 68.40 10.97 7.78
C ILE A 169 69.16 10.15 6.73
N LEU A 170 68.69 8.93 6.40
CA LEU A 170 69.36 8.01 5.48
C LEU A 170 68.98 8.24 4.00
N LEU A 171 67.80 8.79 3.72
CA LEU A 171 67.36 9.08 2.34
C LEU A 171 67.73 10.48 1.84
N ARG A 172 68.29 11.36 2.68
CA ARG A 172 68.77 12.69 2.26
C ARG A 172 70.18 12.66 1.66
N GLU A 173 70.90 11.55 1.77
CA GLU A 173 72.25 11.35 1.20
C GLU A 173 72.26 10.66 -0.17
N ILE A 174 71.10 10.22 -0.70
CA ILE A 174 71.02 9.45 -1.96
C ILE A 174 70.33 10.23 -3.10
N SER A 175 69.75 11.41 -2.85
CA SER A 175 69.00 12.16 -3.88
C SER A 175 69.73 13.38 -4.44
N SER A 176 71.05 13.30 -4.62
CA SER A 176 71.82 14.28 -5.39
C SER A 176 72.60 13.56 -6.48
N ASP A 177 71.88 13.11 -7.51
CA ASP A 177 72.37 13.10 -8.88
C ASP A 177 71.23 12.65 -9.81
N GLU A 178 70.88 13.54 -10.74
CA GLU A 178 70.57 13.30 -12.16
C GLU A 178 69.49 14.24 -12.69
N ASN A 179 70.00 15.22 -13.43
CA ASN A 179 69.27 16.01 -14.41
C ASN A 179 68.70 15.09 -15.49
N TYR A 180 67.38 15.00 -15.60
CA TYR A 180 66.74 14.57 -16.83
C TYR A 180 65.52 15.43 -17.15
N THR A 181 65.73 16.41 -18.04
CA THR A 181 64.69 17.17 -18.70
C THR A 181 64.07 16.31 -19.80
N GLY A 182 62.95 15.66 -19.49
CA GLY A 182 62.13 14.91 -20.44
C GLY A 182 60.70 15.42 -20.43
N THR A 183 60.40 16.41 -21.27
CA THR A 183 59.03 16.81 -21.63
C THR A 183 58.34 15.66 -22.38
N GLY A 184 57.60 14.83 -21.65
CA GLY A 184 56.75 13.78 -22.18
C GLY A 184 55.31 13.98 -21.72
N THR A 185 54.46 14.40 -22.65
CA THR A 185 53.01 14.60 -22.47
C THR A 185 52.33 13.28 -22.09
N LEU A 186 52.18 13.02 -20.79
CA LEU A 186 51.40 11.90 -20.26
C LEU A 186 49.91 12.26 -20.32
N ALA A 187 49.23 11.69 -21.32
CA ALA A 187 47.78 11.60 -21.34
C ALA A 187 47.33 10.75 -20.14
N SER A 188 46.84 11.44 -19.12
CA SER A 188 46.15 10.89 -17.95
C SER A 188 44.86 10.21 -18.39
N SER A 189 44.95 8.96 -18.85
CA SER A 189 43.81 8.06 -18.93
C SER A 189 43.45 7.63 -17.51
N ASN A 190 42.53 8.39 -16.89
CA ASN A 190 41.81 7.96 -15.69
C ASN A 190 40.84 6.85 -16.09
N THR A 191 41.37 5.68 -16.41
CA THR A 191 40.61 4.43 -16.36
C THR A 191 40.41 4.09 -14.89
N ASN A 192 39.33 4.64 -14.31
CA ASN A 192 38.71 4.10 -13.10
C ASN A 192 38.30 2.65 -13.40
N THR A 193 39.24 1.73 -13.26
CA THR A 193 38.98 0.31 -13.10
C THR A 193 38.32 0.13 -11.74
N ASN A 194 37.03 0.50 -11.67
CA ASN A 194 36.09 -0.09 -10.73
C ASN A 194 36.11 -1.59 -11.06
N THR A 195 37.08 -2.29 -10.46
CA THR A 195 37.12 -3.74 -10.38
C THR A 195 35.83 -4.10 -9.67
N ALA A 196 34.82 -4.46 -10.46
CA ALA A 196 33.60 -5.05 -9.97
C ALA A 196 34.04 -6.32 -9.25
N GLN A 197 34.19 -6.22 -7.93
CA GLN A 197 34.41 -7.40 -7.12
C GLN A 197 33.30 -8.39 -7.48
N PRO A 198 33.63 -9.66 -7.75
CA PRO A 198 32.65 -10.68 -8.06
C PRO A 198 31.58 -10.66 -6.98
N TYR A 199 30.33 -10.50 -7.40
CA TYR A 199 29.13 -10.45 -6.55
C TYR A 199 29.09 -11.60 -5.51
N ASP A 200 29.63 -12.76 -5.87
CA ASP A 200 29.72 -13.95 -5.02
C ASP A 200 30.66 -13.78 -3.81
N ILE A 201 31.73 -12.96 -3.92
CA ILE A 201 32.66 -12.71 -2.82
C ILE A 201 32.01 -11.82 -1.75
N GLN A 202 31.18 -10.86 -2.15
CA GLN A 202 30.45 -10.01 -1.20
C GLN A 202 29.39 -10.80 -0.43
N ILE A 203 28.69 -11.73 -1.09
CA ILE A 203 27.68 -12.58 -0.44
C ILE A 203 28.35 -13.49 0.60
N LYS A 204 29.49 -14.08 0.27
CA LYS A 204 30.17 -15.02 1.17
C LYS A 204 30.72 -14.33 2.42
N ASN A 205 31.38 -13.18 2.26
CA ASN A 205 31.87 -12.39 3.39
C ASN A 205 30.71 -11.88 4.27
N TRP A 206 29.58 -11.53 3.66
CA TRP A 206 28.42 -11.10 4.40
C TRP A 206 27.74 -12.25 5.16
N ALA A 207 27.65 -13.45 4.59
CA ALA A 207 27.15 -14.64 5.29
C ALA A 207 27.99 -14.96 6.53
N GLU A 208 29.32 -14.80 6.44
CA GLU A 208 30.25 -14.99 7.56
C GLU A 208 30.09 -13.88 8.64
N GLU A 209 30.04 -12.59 8.26
CA GLU A 209 29.76 -11.49 9.20
C GLU A 209 28.37 -11.63 9.85
N TYR A 210 27.42 -12.19 9.10
CA TYR A 210 26.07 -12.44 9.55
C TYR A 210 25.98 -13.64 10.51
N GLU A 211 26.70 -14.73 10.26
CA GLU A 211 26.84 -15.84 11.19
C GLU A 211 27.51 -15.40 12.49
N GLU A 212 28.52 -14.53 12.41
CA GLU A 212 29.17 -13.95 13.60
C GLU A 212 28.18 -13.08 14.40
N ALA A 213 27.40 -12.24 13.70
CA ALA A 213 26.34 -11.44 14.29
C ALA A 213 25.24 -12.29 14.95
N LEU A 214 24.86 -13.41 14.34
CA LEU A 214 23.91 -14.37 14.89
C LEU A 214 24.42 -15.06 16.15
N ARG A 215 25.73 -15.30 16.28
CA ARG A 215 26.30 -15.89 17.50
C ARG A 215 26.22 -14.94 18.69
N GLU A 216 26.32 -13.64 18.45
CA GLU A 216 26.22 -12.61 19.50
C GLU A 216 24.77 -12.23 19.80
N PHE A 217 23.89 -12.28 18.79
CA PHE A 217 22.48 -11.99 18.94
C PHE A 217 21.73 -13.23 19.46
N ASP A 218 21.12 -13.16 20.64
CA ASP A 218 20.27 -14.22 21.20
C ASP A 218 18.97 -14.37 20.38
N SER A 219 19.10 -14.93 19.17
CA SER A 219 17.98 -15.24 18.30
C SER A 219 17.25 -16.45 18.88
N ARG A 220 15.95 -16.30 19.07
CA ARG A 220 15.10 -17.44 19.41
C ARG A 220 15.21 -18.49 18.32
N GLU A 221 15.10 -19.75 18.71
CA GLU A 221 15.05 -20.90 17.80
C GLU A 221 14.03 -20.63 16.66
N ASN A 222 14.48 -20.67 15.41
CA ASN A 222 13.73 -20.40 14.18
C ASN A 222 13.29 -18.94 13.91
N ASP A 223 13.74 -17.95 14.69
CA ASP A 223 13.53 -16.53 14.36
C ASP A 223 14.61 -16.05 13.37
N ASN A 224 14.30 -16.15 12.08
CA ASN A 224 15.17 -15.72 10.97
C ASN A 224 15.05 -14.20 10.70
N ALA A 225 14.57 -13.39 11.66
CA ALA A 225 14.56 -11.93 11.53
C ALA A 225 15.94 -11.34 11.19
N PRO A 226 17.06 -11.80 11.80
CA PRO A 226 18.38 -11.32 11.40
C PRO A 226 18.63 -11.60 9.91
N TYR A 227 18.26 -12.78 9.40
CA TYR A 227 18.54 -13.19 8.02
C TYR A 227 17.74 -12.34 7.06
N LEU A 228 16.45 -12.14 7.36
CA LEU A 228 15.57 -11.25 6.62
C LEU A 228 16.11 -9.82 6.60
N ALA A 229 16.57 -9.29 7.73
CA ALA A 229 17.13 -7.94 7.80
C ALA A 229 18.38 -7.81 6.92
N ALA A 230 19.25 -8.81 7.00
CA ALA A 230 20.48 -8.89 6.28
C ALA A 230 20.23 -9.02 4.75
N LEU A 231 19.30 -9.88 4.34
CA LEU A 231 18.80 -10.00 2.96
C LEU A 231 18.30 -8.66 2.41
N LEU A 232 17.54 -7.93 3.22
CA LEU A 232 17.07 -6.60 2.85
C LEU A 232 18.22 -5.58 2.74
N HIS A 233 19.26 -5.65 3.57
CA HIS A 233 20.44 -4.79 3.40
C HIS A 233 21.19 -5.11 2.10
N HIS A 234 21.37 -6.40 1.79
CA HIS A 234 22.07 -6.87 0.59
C HIS A 234 21.40 -6.46 -0.72
N LEU A 235 20.06 -6.48 -0.75
CA LEU A 235 19.30 -6.02 -1.91
C LEU A 235 19.53 -4.54 -2.26
N GLY A 236 20.03 -3.75 -1.32
CA GLY A 236 20.17 -2.30 -1.44
C GLY A 236 18.84 -1.57 -1.20
N LEU A 237 18.93 -0.27 -0.87
CA LEU A 237 17.82 0.54 -0.36
C LEU A 237 16.53 0.42 -1.19
N ASP A 238 16.64 0.57 -2.51
CA ASP A 238 15.46 0.64 -3.40
C ASP A 238 14.75 -0.71 -3.55
N LYS A 239 15.51 -1.80 -3.77
CA LYS A 239 14.94 -3.14 -3.88
C LYS A 239 14.41 -3.62 -2.53
N ALA A 240 15.13 -3.36 -1.45
CA ALA A 240 14.70 -3.66 -0.10
C ALA A 240 13.39 -2.95 0.25
N LYS A 241 13.24 -1.68 -0.13
CA LYS A 241 11.99 -0.92 0.05
C LYS A 241 10.83 -1.61 -0.67
N LYS A 242 11.01 -2.04 -1.92
CA LYS A 242 9.98 -2.77 -2.68
C LYS A 242 9.62 -4.12 -2.07
N VAL A 243 10.63 -4.90 -1.64
CA VAL A 243 10.37 -6.17 -0.93
C VAL A 243 9.60 -5.90 0.36
N LYS A 244 10.02 -4.93 1.19
CA LYS A 244 9.28 -4.53 2.40
C LYS A 244 7.85 -4.12 2.09
N HIS A 245 7.62 -3.32 1.05
CA HIS A 245 6.28 -2.94 0.64
C HIS A 245 5.44 -4.16 0.25
N CYS A 246 6.01 -5.12 -0.46
CA CYS A 246 5.34 -6.39 -0.77
C CYS A 246 4.93 -7.16 0.48
N LEU A 247 5.82 -7.26 1.46
CA LEU A 247 5.53 -7.94 2.72
C LEU A 247 4.41 -7.23 3.47
N LEU A 248 4.48 -5.90 3.59
CA LEU A 248 3.53 -5.09 4.39
C LEU A 248 2.16 -4.92 3.75
N ASN A 249 2.05 -5.10 2.44
CA ASN A 249 0.78 -5.05 1.71
C ASN A 249 -0.09 -6.31 1.88
N ASP A 250 0.37 -7.30 2.65
CA ASP A 250 -0.30 -8.59 2.83
C ASP A 250 -0.47 -9.37 1.51
N ASN A 251 0.41 -9.11 0.56
CA ASN A 251 0.39 -9.70 -0.77
C ASN A 251 1.42 -10.80 -0.93
N LEU A 252 2.00 -11.27 0.18
CA LEU A 252 2.87 -12.44 0.20
C LEU A 252 2.03 -13.69 0.42
N PHE A 253 2.28 -14.71 -0.40
CA PHE A 253 1.65 -16.02 -0.32
C PHE A 253 2.69 -17.14 -0.32
N ILE A 254 2.31 -18.29 0.19
CA ILE A 254 3.00 -19.56 0.01
C ILE A 254 2.15 -20.41 -0.94
N GLY A 255 2.75 -20.75 -2.07
CA GLY A 255 2.19 -21.66 -3.06
C GLY A 255 2.45 -23.11 -2.69
N TYR A 256 1.41 -23.96 -2.78
CA TYR A 256 1.52 -25.40 -2.58
C TYR A 256 0.54 -26.21 -3.45
N ASN A 257 0.86 -27.47 -3.73
CA ASN A 257 0.07 -28.35 -4.60
C ASN A 257 -0.77 -29.36 -3.82
N ASP A 258 -0.17 -30.03 -2.83
CA ASP A 258 -0.88 -31.06 -2.07
C ASP A 258 -1.63 -30.50 -0.86
N PHE A 259 -2.89 -30.90 -0.77
CA PHE A 259 -3.82 -30.56 0.29
C PHE A 259 -4.11 -31.73 1.24
N SER A 260 -3.68 -32.95 0.90
CA SER A 260 -4.05 -34.18 1.61
C SER A 260 -3.85 -34.13 3.14
N ASN A 261 -2.88 -33.34 3.62
CA ASN A 261 -2.46 -33.30 5.02
C ASN A 261 -2.82 -32.02 5.80
N VAL A 262 -3.49 -31.04 5.19
CA VAL A 262 -3.80 -29.76 5.87
C VAL A 262 -5.21 -29.82 6.46
N ARG A 263 -5.32 -29.78 7.79
CA ARG A 263 -6.59 -29.81 8.53
C ARG A 263 -7.42 -28.53 8.35
N SER A 264 -6.82 -27.45 7.84
CA SER A 264 -7.52 -26.19 7.71
C SER A 264 -8.78 -26.35 6.88
N GLU A 265 -9.87 -25.80 7.40
CA GLU A 265 -11.13 -25.82 6.70
C GLU A 265 -10.90 -25.32 5.26
N PRO A 266 -11.68 -25.74 4.26
CA PRO A 266 -11.56 -25.31 2.86
C PRO A 266 -11.56 -23.79 2.59
N ARG A 267 -11.68 -22.99 3.65
CA ARG A 267 -12.10 -21.59 3.70
C ARG A 267 -10.94 -20.60 3.62
N CYS A 268 -9.71 -21.00 3.99
CA CYS A 268 -8.51 -20.15 3.84
C CYS A 268 -7.78 -20.36 2.49
N LYS A 269 -8.42 -21.08 1.56
CA LYS A 269 -7.81 -21.49 0.30
C LYS A 269 -8.05 -20.46 -0.78
N TYR A 270 -6.96 -20.01 -1.38
CA TYR A 270 -7.03 -19.32 -2.65
C TYR A 270 -6.51 -20.25 -3.74
N THR A 271 -7.28 -20.36 -4.81
CA THR A 271 -6.90 -21.05 -6.03
C THR A 271 -6.10 -20.08 -6.87
N SER A 272 -4.87 -20.45 -7.27
CA SER A 272 -4.00 -19.57 -8.06
C SER A 272 -4.66 -19.11 -9.37
N LYS A 273 -5.58 -19.93 -9.92
CA LYS A 273 -6.37 -19.60 -11.11
C LYS A 273 -7.27 -18.37 -10.95
N ASP A 274 -7.68 -18.07 -9.72
CA ASP A 274 -8.58 -16.95 -9.41
C ASP A 274 -7.82 -15.71 -8.92
N MET A 275 -6.48 -15.74 -8.97
CA MET A 275 -5.61 -14.68 -8.47
C MET A 275 -4.69 -14.16 -9.57
N THR A 276 -4.30 -12.90 -9.47
CA THR A 276 -3.15 -12.37 -10.21
C THR A 276 -1.92 -12.54 -9.33
N VAL A 277 -1.24 -13.68 -9.46
CA VAL A 277 -0.10 -14.08 -8.64
C VAL A 277 1.15 -14.28 -9.51
N THR A 278 2.31 -13.91 -8.98
CA THR A 278 3.62 -14.10 -9.61
C THR A 278 4.62 -14.65 -8.59
N GLY A 279 5.84 -14.99 -9.01
CA GLY A 279 6.86 -15.62 -8.18
C GLY A 279 6.94 -17.13 -8.36
N SER A 280 7.87 -17.76 -7.63
CA SER A 280 8.15 -19.19 -7.71
C SER A 280 6.96 -20.08 -7.34
N GLY A 281 6.14 -19.66 -6.37
CA GLY A 281 4.95 -20.38 -5.94
C GLY A 281 3.70 -20.13 -6.79
N SER A 282 3.78 -19.27 -7.81
CA SER A 282 2.61 -18.93 -8.65
C SER A 282 2.06 -20.11 -9.47
N MET A 283 2.94 -21.09 -9.78
CA MET A 283 2.58 -22.31 -10.51
C MET A 283 1.85 -23.34 -9.63
N CYS A 284 1.87 -23.17 -8.31
CA CYS A 284 1.19 -24.06 -7.39
C CYS A 284 -0.33 -23.95 -7.54
N LYS A 285 -1.06 -25.01 -7.21
CA LYS A 285 -2.53 -25.02 -7.31
C LYS A 285 -3.21 -24.09 -6.30
N TYR A 286 -2.67 -24.01 -5.10
CA TYR A 286 -3.23 -23.27 -3.98
C TYR A 286 -2.25 -22.24 -3.44
N GLN A 287 -2.80 -21.20 -2.82
CA GLN A 287 -2.09 -20.10 -2.18
C GLN A 287 -2.62 -19.91 -0.77
N VAL A 288 -1.70 -19.79 0.20
CA VAL A 288 -1.98 -19.40 1.58
C VAL A 288 -1.30 -18.06 1.83
N PRO A 289 -2.01 -17.00 2.24
CA PRO A 289 -1.37 -15.72 2.52
C PRO A 289 -0.35 -15.86 3.66
N VAL A 290 0.57 -14.90 3.80
CA VAL A 290 1.55 -14.84 4.88
C VAL A 290 1.39 -13.52 5.61
N CYS A 291 1.17 -13.57 6.93
CA CYS A 291 1.15 -12.35 7.73
C CYS A 291 2.56 -11.73 7.76
N PRO A 292 2.70 -10.40 7.62
CA PRO A 292 4.01 -9.74 7.61
C PRO A 292 4.89 -10.11 8.83
N SER A 293 4.29 -10.26 10.02
CA SER A 293 5.00 -10.61 11.25
C SER A 293 5.46 -12.08 11.31
N LEU A 294 4.94 -12.93 10.42
CA LEU A 294 5.34 -14.33 10.30
C LEU A 294 6.45 -14.55 9.27
N VAL A 295 6.75 -13.56 8.43
CA VAL A 295 7.78 -13.67 7.37
C VAL A 295 9.13 -14.03 7.95
N ARG A 296 9.47 -13.49 9.12
CA ARG A 296 10.74 -13.79 9.82
C ARG A 296 10.88 -15.24 10.27
N TYR A 297 9.81 -16.03 10.23
CA TYR A 297 9.84 -17.45 10.58
C TYR A 297 9.90 -18.36 9.34
N LEU A 298 9.95 -17.79 8.13
CA LEU A 298 10.15 -18.59 6.93
C LEU A 298 11.59 -19.15 6.90
N PRO A 299 11.79 -20.39 6.41
CA PRO A 299 13.11 -20.94 6.10
C PRO A 299 13.96 -20.04 5.22
N ILE A 300 15.27 -20.18 5.34
CA ILE A 300 16.26 -19.39 4.59
C ILE A 300 16.03 -19.47 3.08
N ASP A 301 15.81 -20.67 2.55
CA ASP A 301 15.53 -20.95 1.14
C ASP A 301 14.20 -20.34 0.65
N MET A 302 13.22 -20.16 1.55
CA MET A 302 11.98 -19.44 1.25
C MET A 302 12.19 -17.92 1.31
N LEU A 303 13.00 -17.43 2.27
CA LEU A 303 13.35 -16.01 2.39
C LEU A 303 14.13 -15.53 1.17
N GLU A 304 15.06 -16.32 0.64
CA GLU A 304 15.84 -15.97 -0.56
C GLU A 304 14.94 -15.74 -1.78
N GLN A 305 13.81 -16.43 -1.89
CA GLN A 305 12.86 -16.22 -2.99
C GLN A 305 12.25 -14.80 -2.96
N LEU A 306 12.24 -14.11 -1.81
CA LEU A 306 11.75 -12.72 -1.70
C LEU A 306 12.54 -11.73 -2.55
N GLN A 307 13.76 -12.06 -2.97
CA GLN A 307 14.51 -11.22 -3.91
C GLN A 307 13.72 -10.99 -5.22
N GLY A 308 12.95 -11.98 -5.67
CA GLY A 308 12.07 -11.86 -6.83
C GLY A 308 10.94 -10.84 -6.67
N ALA A 309 10.57 -10.51 -5.44
CA ALA A 309 9.49 -9.57 -5.15
C ALA A 309 9.87 -8.11 -5.47
N SER A 310 11.16 -7.79 -5.62
CA SER A 310 11.60 -6.42 -5.93
C SER A 310 11.12 -5.90 -7.28
N ASN A 311 10.59 -6.77 -8.16
CA ASN A 311 10.17 -6.44 -9.52
C ASN A 311 8.65 -6.29 -9.68
N ILE A 312 7.88 -6.46 -8.60
CA ILE A 312 6.40 -6.53 -8.66
C ILE A 312 5.74 -5.19 -8.40
N ASP A 313 6.43 -4.33 -7.63
CA ASP A 313 5.95 -2.99 -7.32
C ASP A 313 5.90 -2.14 -8.59
N SER A 314 4.68 -1.79 -9.00
CA SER A 314 4.46 -0.66 -9.89
C SER A 314 4.52 0.60 -9.04
N THR A 315 5.41 1.53 -9.37
CA THR A 315 5.30 2.88 -8.84
C THR A 315 3.94 3.45 -9.23
N SER A 316 3.13 3.85 -8.26
CA SER A 316 1.77 4.37 -8.44
C SER A 316 1.75 5.80 -9.00
N LEU A 317 2.68 6.12 -9.91
CA LEU A 317 2.85 7.48 -10.43
C LEU A 317 1.58 7.96 -11.14
N THR A 318 0.91 7.07 -11.87
CA THR A 318 -0.36 7.39 -12.55
C THR A 318 -1.46 7.72 -11.54
N GLU A 319 -1.63 6.92 -10.49
CA GLU A 319 -2.63 7.16 -9.45
C GLU A 319 -2.33 8.41 -8.64
N VAL A 320 -1.05 8.65 -8.30
CA VAL A 320 -0.60 9.87 -7.63
C VAL A 320 -0.85 11.10 -8.49
N PHE A 321 -0.58 11.02 -9.79
CA PHE A 321 -0.84 12.11 -10.74
C PHE A 321 -2.35 12.39 -10.88
N ILE A 322 -3.18 11.36 -11.02
CA ILE A 322 -4.64 11.49 -11.05
C ILE A 322 -5.14 12.16 -9.76
N SER A 323 -4.63 11.72 -8.61
CA SER A 323 -5.02 12.30 -7.33
C SER A 323 -4.56 13.76 -7.18
N ALA A 324 -3.38 14.11 -7.69
CA ALA A 324 -2.89 15.49 -7.71
C ALA A 324 -3.80 16.41 -8.55
N ILE A 325 -4.20 15.98 -9.76
CA ILE A 325 -5.16 16.71 -10.60
C ILE A 325 -6.50 16.86 -9.87
N GLN A 326 -6.99 15.78 -9.28
CA GLN A 326 -8.24 15.77 -8.52
C GLN A 326 -8.19 16.75 -7.34
N ILE A 327 -7.10 16.76 -6.55
CA ILE A 327 -6.90 17.66 -5.42
C ILE A 327 -6.95 19.12 -5.91
N LEU A 328 -6.22 19.45 -6.98
CA LEU A 328 -6.24 20.78 -7.58
C LEU A 328 -7.64 21.18 -8.04
N TYR A 329 -8.36 20.25 -8.67
CA TYR A 329 -9.74 20.45 -9.11
C TYR A 329 -10.69 20.75 -7.93
N ILE A 330 -10.65 19.94 -6.87
CA ILE A 330 -11.53 20.13 -5.71
C ILE A 330 -11.22 21.45 -4.99
N VAL A 331 -9.93 21.81 -4.86
CA VAL A 331 -9.53 23.12 -4.31
C VAL A 331 -10.10 24.26 -5.14
N TYR A 332 -9.99 24.17 -6.47
CA TYR A 332 -10.56 25.16 -7.38
C TYR A 332 -12.09 25.31 -7.19
N GLU A 333 -12.83 24.20 -7.17
CA GLU A 333 -14.29 24.22 -6.98
C GLU A 333 -14.69 24.70 -5.57
N CYS A 334 -13.92 24.39 -4.53
CA CYS A 334 -14.21 24.91 -3.19
C CYS A 334 -14.09 26.44 -3.14
N ILE A 335 -13.06 27.02 -3.79
CA ILE A 335 -12.77 28.46 -3.79
C ILE A 335 -13.70 29.23 -4.74
N ARG A 336 -13.88 28.76 -5.98
CA ARG A 336 -14.60 29.49 -7.04
C ARG A 336 -15.96 28.91 -7.39
N GLY A 337 -16.22 27.65 -7.05
CA GLY A 337 -17.46 26.97 -7.40
C GLY A 337 -18.66 27.62 -6.72
N ARG A 338 -19.77 27.64 -7.48
CA ARG A 338 -21.10 27.94 -6.94
C ARG A 338 -21.55 26.75 -6.08
N GLY A 339 -22.46 26.98 -5.14
CA GLY A 339 -23.04 25.93 -4.30
C GLY A 339 -23.14 26.33 -2.83
N GLU A 340 -24.14 25.74 -2.18
CA GLU A 340 -24.40 25.79 -0.74
C GLU A 340 -23.16 25.39 0.07
N ARG A 341 -23.02 25.93 1.28
CA ARG A 341 -21.83 25.64 2.09
C ARG A 341 -21.82 24.18 2.56
N TRP A 342 -22.99 23.62 2.85
CA TRP A 342 -23.12 22.24 3.29
C TRP A 342 -22.67 21.22 2.24
N SER A 343 -22.96 21.45 0.95
CA SER A 343 -22.47 20.56 -0.13
C SER A 343 -20.95 20.65 -0.33
N LYS A 344 -20.36 21.84 -0.09
CA LYS A 344 -18.90 22.03 -0.09
C LYS A 344 -18.18 21.24 0.99
N ILE A 345 -18.85 20.90 2.11
CA ILE A 345 -18.26 20.02 3.14
C ILE A 345 -17.95 18.65 2.55
N ILE A 346 -18.86 18.06 1.75
CA ILE A 346 -18.62 16.76 1.12
C ILE A 346 -17.36 16.84 0.26
N MET A 347 -17.26 17.86 -0.60
CA MET A 347 -16.08 18.08 -1.42
C MET A 347 -14.80 18.23 -0.57
N LEU A 348 -14.85 18.95 0.55
CA LEU A 348 -13.70 19.10 1.44
C LEU A 348 -13.31 17.78 2.11
N VAL A 349 -14.27 16.93 2.47
CA VAL A 349 -13.95 15.60 2.99
C VAL A 349 -13.29 14.76 1.89
N PHE A 350 -13.81 14.77 0.66
CA PHE A 350 -13.14 14.11 -0.47
C PHE A 350 -11.73 14.65 -0.72
N LEU A 351 -11.50 15.96 -0.55
CA LEU A 351 -10.17 16.57 -0.64
C LEU A 351 -9.21 16.00 0.41
N ILE A 352 -9.61 16.02 1.68
CA ILE A 352 -8.80 15.47 2.79
C ILE A 352 -8.49 14.00 2.52
N MET A 353 -9.48 13.25 2.04
CA MET A 353 -9.33 11.85 1.71
C MET A 353 -8.39 11.58 0.55
N SER A 354 -8.45 12.37 -0.51
CA SER A 354 -7.53 12.24 -1.63
C SER A 354 -6.09 12.59 -1.24
N ILE A 355 -5.89 13.57 -0.35
CA ILE A 355 -4.57 13.86 0.22
C ILE A 355 -4.06 12.65 1.02
N LEU A 356 -4.86 12.11 1.95
CA LEU A 356 -4.48 10.95 2.74
C LEU A 356 -4.20 9.71 1.88
N GLN A 357 -5.00 9.48 0.85
CA GLN A 357 -4.82 8.37 -0.08
C GLN A 357 -3.57 8.55 -0.94
N THR A 358 -3.25 9.77 -1.36
CA THR A 358 -1.99 10.07 -2.05
C THR A 358 -0.80 9.80 -1.15
N LEU A 359 -0.84 10.29 0.09
CA LEU A 359 0.21 10.04 1.08
C LEU A 359 0.37 8.55 1.38
N SER A 360 -0.73 7.79 1.42
CA SER A 360 -0.70 6.35 1.66
C SER A 360 -0.03 5.59 0.51
N MET A 361 -0.28 5.99 -0.75
CA MET A 361 0.40 5.44 -1.94
C MET A 361 1.90 5.78 -1.98
N LEU A 362 2.28 7.00 -1.56
CA LEU A 362 3.69 7.40 -1.45
C LEU A 362 4.41 6.67 -0.32
N ALA A 363 3.72 6.44 0.81
CA ALA A 363 4.27 5.73 1.96
C ALA A 363 4.42 4.23 1.69
N LEU A 364 3.44 3.61 1.03
CA LEU A 364 3.40 2.17 0.77
C LEU A 364 2.89 1.92 -0.65
N HIS A 365 3.78 1.55 -1.57
CA HIS A 365 3.44 1.43 -3.01
C HIS A 365 2.42 0.32 -3.30
N SER A 366 1.47 0.59 -4.20
CA SER A 366 0.53 -0.41 -4.70
C SER A 366 1.23 -1.50 -5.50
N GLN A 367 0.62 -2.69 -5.53
CA GLN A 367 1.15 -3.83 -6.27
C GLN A 367 0.17 -4.28 -7.32
N VAL A 368 0.70 -4.68 -8.47
CA VAL A 368 -0.09 -5.17 -9.61
C VAL A 368 -0.54 -6.61 -9.39
N ALA A 369 0.28 -7.39 -8.69
CA ALA A 369 0.09 -8.81 -8.45
C ALA A 369 0.51 -9.17 -7.02
N ALA A 370 -0.05 -10.26 -6.50
CA ALA A 370 0.46 -10.90 -5.30
C ALA A 370 1.76 -11.66 -5.59
N PHE A 371 2.68 -11.73 -4.63
CA PHE A 371 3.89 -12.54 -4.73
C PHE A 371 3.72 -13.86 -4.00
N SER A 372 4.09 -14.97 -4.65
CA SER A 372 4.03 -16.30 -4.08
C SER A 372 5.40 -16.96 -4.03
N ILE A 373 5.76 -17.45 -2.84
CA ILE A 373 6.94 -18.26 -2.57
C ILE A 373 6.55 -19.74 -2.70
N HIS A 374 7.43 -20.56 -3.26
CA HIS A 374 7.22 -21.99 -3.37
C HIS A 374 7.50 -22.69 -2.02
N CYS A 375 6.57 -23.55 -1.59
CA CYS A 375 6.75 -24.42 -0.43
C CYS A 375 7.63 -25.62 -0.78
N ASN A 376 8.87 -25.65 -0.30
CA ASN A 376 9.79 -26.76 -0.60
C ASN A 376 9.49 -28.04 0.22
N ASN A 377 8.76 -27.92 1.33
CA ASN A 377 8.56 -29.01 2.30
C ASN A 377 7.17 -29.68 2.20
N GLU A 378 6.60 -29.82 1.01
CA GLU A 378 5.21 -30.33 0.87
C GLU A 378 4.97 -31.73 1.47
N GLU A 379 6.00 -32.59 1.46
CA GLU A 379 5.89 -34.03 1.80
C GLU A 379 6.11 -34.35 3.29
N ALA A 380 6.71 -33.44 4.07
CA ALA A 380 7.28 -33.75 5.40
C ALA A 380 6.32 -33.56 6.58
N TYR A 381 5.00 -33.48 6.35
CA TYR A 381 4.08 -33.03 7.41
C TYR A 381 3.62 -34.13 8.37
N PRO A 382 3.90 -34.00 9.69
CA PRO A 382 3.38 -34.92 10.67
C PRO A 382 1.85 -34.83 10.79
N ASP A 383 1.22 -35.98 11.03
CA ASP A 383 -0.23 -36.12 11.16
C ASP A 383 -0.78 -35.22 12.28
N SER A 384 -1.64 -34.26 11.91
CA SER A 384 -1.97 -33.02 12.64
C SER A 384 -2.90 -33.15 13.87
N ARG A 385 -2.89 -34.31 14.55
CA ARG A 385 -3.98 -34.68 15.48
C ARG A 385 -4.01 -33.91 16.81
N SER A 386 -2.98 -33.15 17.18
CA SER A 386 -2.87 -32.52 18.52
C SER A 386 -2.52 -31.03 18.50
N ILE A 387 -3.20 -30.21 17.68
CA ILE A 387 -2.99 -28.76 17.73
C ILE A 387 -3.65 -28.20 19.00
N PRO A 388 -2.89 -27.54 19.89
CA PRO A 388 -3.46 -26.92 21.09
C PRO A 388 -4.39 -25.76 20.71
N LYS A 389 -5.49 -25.60 21.45
CA LYS A 389 -6.41 -24.46 21.27
C LYS A 389 -5.79 -23.22 21.90
N PHE A 390 -5.49 -22.21 21.10
CA PHE A 390 -4.94 -20.96 21.60
C PHE A 390 -6.02 -19.89 21.76
N THR A 391 -5.80 -18.96 22.69
CA THR A 391 -6.64 -17.78 22.89
C THR A 391 -5.81 -16.52 22.65
N TYR A 392 -6.07 -15.85 21.53
CA TYR A 392 -5.48 -14.55 21.25
C TYR A 392 -6.33 -13.42 21.88
N ARG A 393 -5.67 -12.38 22.39
CA ARG A 393 -6.32 -11.27 23.11
C ARG A 393 -5.90 -9.96 22.46
N SER A 394 -6.76 -9.41 21.61
CA SER A 394 -6.58 -8.06 21.03
C SER A 394 -6.66 -6.99 22.13
N SER A 395 -5.77 -6.00 22.06
CA SER A 395 -5.58 -4.96 23.08
C SER A 395 -6.69 -3.89 23.10
N ILE A 396 -7.30 -3.56 21.95
CA ILE A 396 -8.39 -2.58 21.84
C ILE A 396 -9.78 -3.22 21.85
N MET A 397 -9.94 -4.43 21.27
CA MET A 397 -11.21 -5.16 21.38
C MET A 397 -11.59 -5.46 22.83
N LYS A 398 -10.61 -5.51 23.75
CA LYS A 398 -10.87 -5.68 25.19
C LYS A 398 -11.83 -4.61 25.75
N TYR A 399 -11.81 -3.40 25.22
CA TYR A 399 -12.68 -2.29 25.65
C TYR A 399 -13.95 -2.17 24.80
N TRP A 400 -13.96 -2.78 23.62
CA TRP A 400 -15.05 -2.74 22.65
C TRP A 400 -15.86 -4.06 22.61
N ASN A 401 -16.02 -4.72 23.76
CA ASN A 401 -16.90 -5.88 23.92
C ASN A 401 -18.40 -5.57 23.70
N PHE A 402 -18.75 -4.33 23.36
CA PHE A 402 -20.13 -3.85 23.40
C PHE A 402 -20.96 -4.20 22.15
N CYS A 403 -20.38 -4.60 21.01
CA CYS A 403 -21.19 -4.80 19.79
C CYS A 403 -20.97 -6.06 18.96
N PHE A 404 -19.80 -6.72 18.88
CA PHE A 404 -19.63 -7.80 17.89
C PHE A 404 -18.70 -8.94 18.31
N GLN A 405 -19.23 -10.16 18.12
CA GLN A 405 -18.63 -11.51 18.18
C GLN A 405 -17.75 -11.85 19.39
N ASP A 406 -17.85 -13.10 19.85
CA ASP A 406 -16.96 -13.63 20.87
C ASP A 406 -15.49 -13.42 20.42
N PRO A 407 -14.69 -12.58 21.12
CA PRO A 407 -13.32 -12.28 20.74
C PRO A 407 -12.47 -13.55 20.61
N ASN A 408 -12.88 -14.65 21.26
CA ASN A 408 -12.22 -15.95 21.14
C ASN A 408 -12.26 -16.50 19.69
N SER A 409 -13.33 -16.24 18.93
CA SER A 409 -13.54 -16.84 17.60
C SER A 409 -12.62 -16.27 16.51
N MET A 410 -12.42 -14.95 16.46
CA MET A 410 -11.46 -14.33 15.53
C MET A 410 -10.02 -14.65 15.89
N SER A 411 -9.76 -14.74 17.20
CA SER A 411 -8.46 -15.11 17.75
C SER A 411 -8.03 -16.49 17.27
N PHE A 412 -8.96 -17.45 17.30
CA PHE A 412 -8.73 -18.83 16.90
C PHE A 412 -8.30 -18.94 15.44
N ARG A 413 -8.99 -18.21 14.54
CA ARG A 413 -8.71 -18.28 13.10
C ARG A 413 -7.38 -17.67 12.69
N ARG A 414 -6.95 -16.59 13.35
CA ARG A 414 -5.61 -16.02 13.10
C ARG A 414 -4.51 -17.00 13.50
N ILE A 415 -4.78 -17.80 14.52
CA ILE A 415 -3.84 -18.82 14.98
C ILE A 415 -3.84 -20.01 14.03
N ASP A 416 -5.01 -20.47 13.55
CA ASP A 416 -5.08 -21.50 12.50
C ASP A 416 -4.31 -21.07 11.25
N PHE A 417 -4.44 -19.80 10.86
CA PHE A 417 -3.70 -19.25 9.74
C PHE A 417 -2.19 -19.18 9.99
N ALA A 418 -1.77 -18.70 11.17
CA ALA A 418 -0.38 -18.71 11.54
C ALA A 418 0.20 -20.13 11.60
N TYR A 419 -0.60 -21.08 12.07
CA TYR A 419 -0.28 -22.50 12.08
C TYR A 419 -0.09 -23.02 10.66
N ASP A 420 -1.01 -22.74 9.74
CA ASP A 420 -0.89 -23.15 8.34
C ASP A 420 0.39 -22.59 7.70
N VAL A 421 0.66 -21.30 7.88
CA VAL A 421 1.88 -20.64 7.35
C VAL A 421 3.14 -21.29 7.93
N THR A 422 3.21 -21.44 9.25
CA THR A 422 4.40 -21.97 9.93
C THR A 422 4.60 -23.45 9.67
N GLN A 423 3.51 -24.23 9.60
CA GLN A 423 3.55 -25.60 9.12
C GLN A 423 4.13 -25.61 7.71
N LYS A 424 3.60 -24.82 6.77
CA LYS A 424 4.15 -24.75 5.40
C LYS A 424 5.60 -24.24 5.30
N SER A 425 6.07 -23.64 6.38
CA SER A 425 7.45 -23.17 6.56
C SER A 425 8.34 -24.24 7.21
N GLY A 426 7.87 -25.47 7.41
CA GLY A 426 8.65 -26.54 8.06
C GLY A 426 8.88 -26.37 9.56
N ILE A 427 8.24 -25.38 10.20
CA ILE A 427 8.34 -25.20 11.65
C ILE A 427 7.53 -26.29 12.36
N THR A 428 8.15 -26.93 13.35
CA THR A 428 7.48 -27.96 14.13
C THR A 428 6.40 -27.35 15.03
N PRO A 429 5.29 -28.08 15.28
CA PRO A 429 4.21 -27.58 16.15
C PRO A 429 4.69 -27.23 17.57
N GLN A 430 5.75 -27.88 18.05
CA GLN A 430 6.35 -27.67 19.38
C GLN A 430 7.03 -26.29 19.47
N VAL A 431 7.77 -25.89 18.44
CA VAL A 431 8.38 -24.54 18.36
C VAL A 431 7.27 -23.50 18.31
N LEU A 432 6.23 -23.75 17.53
CA LEU A 432 5.09 -22.87 17.41
C LEU A 432 4.36 -22.68 18.75
N GLU A 433 4.19 -23.77 19.49
CA GLU A 433 3.62 -23.76 20.82
C GLU A 433 4.46 -22.91 21.77
N ARG A 434 5.79 -23.05 21.77
CA ARG A 434 6.68 -22.17 22.55
C ARG A 434 6.57 -20.70 22.15
N LEU A 435 6.48 -20.41 20.85
CA LEU A 435 6.38 -19.04 20.33
C LEU A 435 5.08 -18.33 20.73
N PHE A 436 3.97 -19.07 20.85
CA PHE A 436 2.65 -18.49 21.12
C PHE A 436 2.08 -18.75 22.53
N GLN A 437 2.57 -19.75 23.28
CA GLN A 437 2.08 -20.04 24.63
C GLN A 437 2.81 -19.31 25.75
N ASP A 438 4.02 -18.80 25.51
CA ASP A 438 4.80 -18.17 26.57
C ASP A 438 4.09 -16.87 27.03
N LYS A 439 3.48 -16.95 28.22
CA LYS A 439 2.70 -15.88 28.85
C LYS A 439 3.56 -14.67 29.23
N ASP A 440 4.87 -14.86 29.38
CA ASP A 440 5.82 -13.82 29.78
C ASP A 440 6.46 -13.14 28.56
N THR A 441 6.45 -13.78 27.39
CA THR A 441 6.85 -13.11 26.17
C THR A 441 5.78 -12.14 25.72
N LYS A 442 6.21 -10.92 25.34
CA LYS A 442 5.38 -9.99 24.57
C LYS A 442 4.86 -10.76 23.35
N ARG A 443 3.58 -11.16 23.41
CA ARG A 443 2.92 -11.99 22.40
C ARG A 443 3.26 -11.48 21.00
N VAL A 444 3.65 -12.38 20.11
CA VAL A 444 3.80 -12.06 18.69
C VAL A 444 2.45 -11.53 18.21
N ASP A 445 2.43 -10.26 17.83
CA ASP A 445 1.21 -9.63 17.33
C ASP A 445 1.00 -10.13 15.89
N ILE A 446 0.14 -11.13 15.73
CA ILE A 446 -0.32 -11.64 14.43
C ILE A 446 -1.43 -10.73 13.90
N SER A 447 -1.22 -9.41 13.99
CA SER A 447 -2.06 -8.45 13.33
C SER A 447 -1.35 -7.91 12.10
N ILE A 448 -2.09 -7.92 11.01
CA ILE A 448 -1.69 -7.31 9.75
C ILE A 448 -1.49 -5.79 9.93
N GLN A 449 -2.33 -5.15 10.74
CA GLN A 449 -2.22 -3.75 11.13
C GLN A 449 -2.01 -3.70 12.64
N PRO A 450 -0.94 -3.04 13.14
CA PRO A 450 -0.70 -2.97 14.57
C PRO A 450 -1.86 -2.25 15.23
N GLY A 451 -2.72 -2.95 15.96
CA GLY A 451 -3.84 -2.33 16.67
C GLY A 451 -3.33 -1.26 17.64
N GLY A 452 -4.08 -0.17 17.82
CA GLY A 452 -3.61 0.90 18.69
C GLY A 452 -4.43 2.18 18.65
N ILE A 453 -3.90 3.21 19.32
CA ILE A 453 -4.58 4.51 19.46
C ILE A 453 -4.96 5.15 18.12
N TRP A 454 -4.26 4.79 17.03
CA TRP A 454 -4.59 5.30 15.70
C TRP A 454 -5.97 4.85 15.22
N GLU A 455 -6.45 3.65 15.59
CA GLU A 455 -7.81 3.18 15.21
C GLU A 455 -8.87 4.08 15.84
N LEU A 456 -8.66 4.47 17.11
CA LEU A 456 -9.52 5.43 17.81
C LEU A 456 -9.44 6.81 17.15
N ILE A 457 -8.24 7.27 16.80
CA ILE A 457 -8.06 8.55 16.09
C ILE A 457 -8.82 8.53 14.77
N VAL A 458 -8.75 7.44 14.00
CA VAL A 458 -9.49 7.26 12.75
C VAL A 458 -11.00 7.35 13.01
N LEU A 459 -11.53 6.54 13.92
CA LEU A 459 -12.96 6.52 14.25
C LEU A 459 -13.48 7.88 14.70
N VAL A 460 -12.73 8.57 15.56
CA VAL A 460 -13.09 9.92 16.02
C VAL A 460 -12.99 10.92 14.86
N SER A 461 -11.94 10.84 14.04
CA SER A 461 -11.74 11.76 12.91
C SER A 461 -12.82 11.65 11.85
N THR A 462 -13.35 10.44 11.60
CA THR A 462 -14.45 10.19 10.65
C THR A 462 -15.70 11.01 10.97
N VAL A 463 -15.95 11.32 12.25
CA VAL A 463 -17.14 12.08 12.68
C VAL A 463 -16.78 13.51 13.05
N ALA A 464 -15.73 13.68 13.85
CA ALA A 464 -15.35 14.97 14.41
C ALA A 464 -14.94 15.95 13.31
N VAL A 465 -14.17 15.50 12.31
CA VAL A 465 -13.70 16.41 11.24
C VAL A 465 -14.88 16.92 10.41
N PRO A 466 -15.78 16.09 9.84
CA PRO A 466 -16.93 16.60 9.11
C PRO A 466 -17.86 17.50 9.94
N LEU A 467 -18.09 17.18 11.22
CA LEU A 467 -18.92 18.03 12.09
C LEU A 467 -18.25 19.39 12.39
N LEU A 468 -16.94 19.41 12.62
CA LEU A 468 -16.20 20.67 12.80
C LEU A 468 -16.24 21.53 11.53
N LEU A 469 -16.22 20.91 10.35
CA LEU A 469 -16.43 21.62 9.08
C LEU A 469 -17.87 22.16 8.94
N GLY A 470 -18.85 21.52 9.57
CA GLY A 470 -20.21 22.02 9.71
C GLY A 470 -20.29 23.39 10.38
N TYR A 471 -19.37 23.72 11.30
CA TYR A 471 -19.32 25.03 11.91
C TYR A 471 -19.02 26.13 10.88
N TRP A 472 -18.14 25.86 9.93
CA TRP A 472 -17.84 26.77 8.82
C TRP A 472 -19.05 26.95 7.88
N ALA A 473 -19.83 25.89 7.66
CA ALA A 473 -21.06 25.99 6.88
C ALA A 473 -22.21 26.70 7.60
N LYS A 474 -22.04 27.01 8.89
CA LYS A 474 -23.04 27.58 9.81
C LYS A 474 -24.28 26.69 9.95
N TYR A 475 -24.37 26.03 11.09
CA TYR A 475 -25.51 25.18 11.43
C TYR A 475 -26.86 25.90 11.44
N ASP A 476 -26.87 27.21 11.69
CA ASP A 476 -28.10 27.98 11.83
C ASP A 476 -28.78 28.33 10.48
N GLU A 477 -28.08 28.20 9.35
CA GLU A 477 -28.65 28.47 8.03
C GLU A 477 -29.49 27.26 7.56
N GLU A 478 -30.75 27.49 7.18
CA GLU A 478 -31.66 26.46 6.64
C GLU A 478 -31.36 26.15 5.18
N GLU A 479 -30.22 25.49 4.93
CA GLU A 479 -29.87 24.94 3.62
C GLU A 479 -30.50 23.54 3.45
N SER A 480 -31.05 23.24 2.27
CA SER A 480 -31.70 21.96 2.00
C SER A 480 -30.71 20.79 2.03
N SER A 481 -29.45 21.03 1.64
CA SER A 481 -28.40 20.01 1.65
C SER A 481 -27.93 19.61 3.06
N ARG A 482 -28.17 20.44 4.10
CA ARG A 482 -27.71 20.22 5.48
C ARG A 482 -28.09 18.84 6.03
N TRP A 483 -29.35 18.46 5.89
CA TRP A 483 -29.85 17.20 6.46
C TRP A 483 -29.26 15.97 5.79
N PHE A 484 -29.05 16.02 4.47
CA PHE A 484 -28.40 14.94 3.73
C PHE A 484 -26.94 14.77 4.17
N VAL A 485 -26.22 15.87 4.37
CA VAL A 485 -24.82 15.84 4.84
C VAL A 485 -24.74 15.29 6.26
N LEU A 486 -25.60 15.72 7.19
CA LEU A 486 -25.60 15.22 8.56
C LEU A 486 -25.95 13.73 8.64
N LEU A 487 -26.97 13.31 7.89
CA LEU A 487 -27.34 11.89 7.79
C LEU A 487 -26.18 11.06 7.23
N TRP A 488 -25.52 11.59 6.19
CA TRP A 488 -24.33 10.97 5.61
C TRP A 488 -23.17 10.84 6.61
N ILE A 489 -22.88 11.86 7.43
CA ILE A 489 -21.83 11.80 8.46
C ILE A 489 -22.14 10.72 9.50
N VAL A 490 -23.36 10.70 10.02
CA VAL A 490 -23.79 9.70 11.02
C VAL A 490 -23.69 8.29 10.45
N TYR A 491 -24.19 8.10 9.22
CA TYR A 491 -24.15 6.79 8.58
C TYR A 491 -22.72 6.36 8.24
N SER A 492 -21.85 7.28 7.84
CA SER A 492 -20.42 7.04 7.61
C SER A 492 -19.71 6.50 8.86
N PHE A 493 -20.09 6.96 10.05
CA PHE A 493 -19.54 6.44 11.31
C PHE A 493 -19.88 4.97 11.52
N PHE A 494 -21.17 4.63 11.39
CA PHE A 494 -21.63 3.25 11.52
C PHE A 494 -20.99 2.35 10.47
N GLU A 495 -20.94 2.80 9.21
CA GLU A 495 -20.28 2.04 8.15
C GLU A 495 -18.79 1.86 8.42
N THR A 496 -18.09 2.86 8.95
CA THR A 496 -16.67 2.70 9.33
C THR A 496 -16.50 1.63 10.42
N ILE A 497 -17.39 1.58 11.41
CA ILE A 497 -17.38 0.53 12.44
C ILE A 497 -17.60 -0.84 11.80
N VAL A 498 -18.60 -0.97 10.93
CA VAL A 498 -18.88 -2.23 10.22
C VAL A 498 -17.68 -2.62 9.35
N TYR A 499 -17.13 -1.67 8.59
CA TYR A 499 -15.96 -1.87 7.73
C TYR A 499 -14.75 -2.38 8.51
N ILE A 500 -14.40 -1.76 9.64
CA ILE A 500 -13.25 -2.17 10.46
C ILE A 500 -13.46 -3.58 11.01
N ASN A 501 -14.66 -3.92 11.47
CA ASN A 501 -14.94 -5.21 12.10
C ASN A 501 -15.05 -6.36 11.09
N TYR A 502 -15.73 -6.13 9.96
CA TYR A 502 -16.07 -7.17 9.00
C TYR A 502 -15.13 -7.23 7.80
N TYR A 503 -14.58 -6.10 7.38
CA TYR A 503 -13.90 -5.96 6.10
C TYR A 503 -12.37 -5.82 6.20
N ASN A 504 -11.80 -5.69 7.40
CA ASN A 504 -10.34 -5.76 7.57
C ASN A 504 -9.81 -6.97 6.77
N PRO A 505 -8.81 -6.84 5.88
CA PRO A 505 -8.37 -7.93 5.01
C PRO A 505 -7.97 -9.20 5.79
N ALA A 506 -7.52 -9.05 7.05
CA ALA A 506 -7.34 -10.18 7.98
C ALA A 506 -8.65 -10.94 8.27
N SER A 507 -9.78 -10.23 8.29
CA SER A 507 -11.15 -10.70 8.44
C SER A 507 -11.80 -11.12 7.11
N PHE A 508 -11.25 -10.76 5.95
CA PHE A 508 -11.81 -11.23 4.66
C PHE A 508 -11.59 -12.74 4.46
N VAL A 509 -10.51 -13.29 5.04
CA VAL A 509 -10.33 -14.74 5.24
C VAL A 509 -11.49 -15.33 6.07
N ASN A 510 -12.05 -14.56 7.03
CA ASN A 510 -13.22 -14.95 7.80
C ASN A 510 -14.53 -14.86 7.00
N PHE A 511 -14.59 -13.98 6.00
CA PHE A 511 -15.75 -13.76 5.12
C PHE A 511 -16.05 -14.94 4.19
N ARG A 512 -15.10 -15.85 3.96
CA ARG A 512 -15.33 -17.07 3.17
C ARG A 512 -15.89 -18.23 4.02
N SER A 513 -15.88 -18.10 5.35
CA SER A 513 -16.13 -19.22 6.26
C SER A 513 -17.61 -19.51 6.57
N HIS A 514 -18.50 -18.52 6.58
CA HIS A 514 -19.95 -18.70 6.84
C HIS A 514 -20.80 -18.39 5.59
N ARG A 515 -20.93 -19.37 4.68
CA ARG A 515 -21.62 -19.23 3.39
C ARG A 515 -22.99 -18.51 3.42
N GLY A 516 -23.80 -18.71 4.47
CA GLY A 516 -25.13 -18.08 4.59
C GLY A 516 -25.11 -16.68 5.22
N LEU A 517 -24.46 -16.55 6.39
CA LEU A 517 -24.37 -15.26 7.10
C LEU A 517 -23.58 -14.22 6.30
N ASN A 518 -22.63 -14.68 5.48
CA ASN A 518 -21.71 -13.81 4.77
C ASN A 518 -22.30 -13.25 3.48
N LEU A 519 -23.18 -13.97 2.76
CA LEU A 519 -23.87 -13.38 1.61
C LEU A 519 -24.81 -12.26 2.06
N PHE A 520 -25.55 -12.46 3.15
CA PHE A 520 -26.41 -11.44 3.72
C PHE A 520 -25.61 -10.21 4.17
N THR A 521 -24.53 -10.42 4.94
CA THR A 521 -23.64 -9.33 5.36
C THR A 521 -23.02 -8.62 4.15
N PHE A 522 -22.63 -9.35 3.11
CA PHE A 522 -22.11 -8.78 1.87
C PHE A 522 -23.12 -7.89 1.16
N LEU A 523 -24.35 -8.38 1.02
CA LEU A 523 -25.44 -7.64 0.40
C LEU A 523 -25.79 -6.40 1.21
N LEU A 524 -25.82 -6.50 2.54
CA LEU A 524 -26.01 -5.33 3.41
C LEU A 524 -24.92 -4.28 3.21
N LEU A 525 -23.66 -4.70 3.11
CA LEU A 525 -22.54 -3.80 2.81
C LEU A 525 -22.69 -3.13 1.43
N ILE A 526 -23.10 -3.86 0.39
CA ILE A 526 -23.35 -3.28 -0.94
C ILE A 526 -24.50 -2.26 -0.88
N ILE A 527 -25.61 -2.60 -0.21
CA ILE A 527 -26.76 -1.73 -0.04
C ILE A 527 -26.36 -0.46 0.73
N SER A 528 -25.57 -0.62 1.78
CA SER A 528 -25.00 0.47 2.58
C SER A 528 -24.16 1.41 1.71
N ALA A 529 -23.18 0.88 0.96
CA ALA A 529 -22.36 1.65 0.03
C ALA A 529 -23.20 2.41 -1.01
N PHE A 530 -24.23 1.76 -1.56
CA PHE A 530 -25.15 2.40 -2.51
C PHE A 530 -25.95 3.53 -1.85
N LEU A 531 -26.45 3.34 -0.63
CA LEU A 531 -27.14 4.39 0.12
C LEU A 531 -26.22 5.60 0.35
N GLY A 532 -24.94 5.37 0.68
CA GLY A 532 -23.94 6.43 0.79
C GLY A 532 -23.76 7.23 -0.49
N ILE A 533 -23.62 6.55 -1.63
CA ILE A 533 -23.50 7.18 -2.95
C ILE A 533 -24.73 8.04 -3.25
N VAL A 534 -25.92 7.51 -2.98
CA VAL A 534 -27.18 8.23 -3.17
C VAL A 534 -27.24 9.49 -2.31
N LEU A 535 -26.84 9.41 -1.04
CA LEU A 535 -26.78 10.58 -0.14
C LEU A 535 -25.79 11.64 -0.64
N VAL A 536 -24.60 11.23 -1.10
CA VAL A 536 -23.58 12.14 -1.66
C VAL A 536 -24.12 12.84 -2.92
N ILE A 537 -24.77 12.08 -3.81
CA ILE A 537 -25.36 12.63 -5.04
C ILE A 537 -26.49 13.60 -4.70
N PHE A 538 -27.42 13.24 -3.81
CA PHE A 538 -28.50 14.14 -3.41
C PHE A 538 -28.00 15.41 -2.74
N ALA A 539 -27.06 15.29 -1.79
CA ALA A 539 -26.46 16.46 -1.15
C ALA A 539 -25.74 17.36 -2.16
N THR A 540 -25.14 16.78 -3.21
CA THR A 540 -24.56 17.54 -4.31
C THR A 540 -25.66 18.21 -5.14
N ILE A 541 -26.68 17.49 -5.62
CA ILE A 541 -27.76 18.06 -6.44
C ILE A 541 -28.47 19.21 -5.73
N PHE A 542 -28.94 18.99 -4.50
CA PHE A 542 -29.61 20.03 -3.71
C PHE A 542 -28.69 21.17 -3.32
N GLY A 543 -27.39 20.92 -3.25
CA GLY A 543 -26.38 21.91 -2.94
C GLY A 543 -26.03 22.86 -4.08
N TYR A 544 -26.48 22.61 -5.31
CA TYR A 544 -26.31 23.52 -6.45
C TYR A 544 -27.68 24.06 -6.85
N PRO A 545 -28.19 25.11 -6.18
CA PRO A 545 -29.49 25.66 -6.50
C PRO A 545 -29.49 26.17 -7.95
N VAL A 546 -30.54 25.81 -8.68
CA VAL A 546 -30.89 26.43 -9.96
C VAL A 546 -31.42 27.83 -9.60
N GLY A 547 -30.66 28.85 -9.99
CA GLY A 547 -30.96 30.26 -9.71
C GLY A 547 -32.01 30.83 -10.65
#